data_AF-A0A7J9MIN9-F1
#
_entry.id   AF-A0A7J9MIN9-F1
#
_cell.length_a   1.000
_cell.length_b   1.000
_cell.length_c   1.000
_cell.angle_alpha   90.00
_cell.angle_beta   90.00
_cell.angle_gamma   90.00
#
_symmetry.space_group_name_H-M   'P 1'
#
loop_
_entity.id
_entity.type
_entity.pdbx_description
1 polymer ?
#
loop_
_entity_poly.entity_id
_entity_poly.type
_entity_poly.pdbx_seq_one_letter_code
_entity_poly.pdbx_strand_id
1 'polypeptide(L)'
;MSSAAMKGIVIRPTPDVYKQRLCEGSYLDGNHRLDVFKVKKRSFLGVMKPSFGSVGVITSRHMMQECYCGCCLFHGNGKNMWSSRQRRLDTRAEAILSPLSDPTPTMKKLLLAVSWGPSTSQCLFNVVNSMKTRSWIPRVFTFGKGRSEGHKGMKSLLGGKGANLAEMSSIGLSVPPGITISTEACQEYQQNGRKLPEDLWEEILEGLKSVEEDMGATLGDPAKPLLLSVRSGAAISMPGMMDTVLNLGLNDEVVAGLAAKSGDRFAYDSYRRFLDMFGDVVMGIPHSLFEEKLETMKEAKGAKLDTDLTASDLKELVELYKNVYLEAKGESFPSDPKRQLFLSIKAVFDSWDSPRANKYRNINQITGLKGTAVNIQTMVFGNMGNTSGTGVLFTRNPSTGENKLYGEFLVNAQGEDVVAGIRTPEDLDTMKSYMPEAYKELVENCEILERHYKDMMDIEFTVQENRLWMLQCRSGKRTGKGAIKIAVDMVNDGLVDKRAAVKMVEPQHLDQLLHPQ
;
A
#
# COMPACT_ATOMS: atom_id res chain seq x y z
N MET A 1 -43.05 48.01 -3.62
CA MET A 1 -43.70 47.04 -2.71
C MET A 1 -44.47 46.08 -3.60
N SER A 2 -44.36 44.75 -3.52
CA SER A 2 -44.21 43.87 -2.35
C SER A 2 -43.27 42.67 -2.63
N SER A 3 -42.85 41.95 -1.59
CA SER A 3 -41.82 40.89 -1.65
C SER A 3 -42.39 39.49 -1.87
N ALA A 4 -41.85 38.73 -2.83
CA ALA A 4 -41.95 37.27 -2.90
C ALA A 4 -40.67 36.63 -2.34
N ALA A 5 -40.80 35.55 -1.56
CA ALA A 5 -39.69 35.00 -0.77
C ALA A 5 -38.89 33.92 -1.52
N MET A 6 -37.58 34.09 -1.63
CA MET A 6 -36.65 33.01 -1.95
C MET A 6 -36.55 32.01 -0.77
N LYS A 7 -36.61 30.71 -1.06
CA LYS A 7 -36.19 29.65 -0.12
C LYS A 7 -34.80 29.17 -0.50
N GLY A 8 -33.78 29.65 0.21
CA GLY A 8 -32.41 29.12 0.15
C GLY A 8 -32.11 28.19 1.33
N ILE A 9 -31.16 27.26 1.14
CA ILE A 9 -30.69 26.37 2.21
C ILE A 9 -29.74 27.17 3.12
N VAL A 10 -30.01 27.17 4.43
CA VAL A 10 -29.18 27.84 5.43
C VAL A 10 -28.32 26.80 6.15
N ILE A 11 -27.01 26.79 5.86
CA ILE A 11 -26.03 26.06 6.65
C ILE A 11 -25.57 26.98 7.80
N ARG A 12 -25.72 26.53 9.06
CA ARG A 12 -25.16 27.23 10.22
C ARG A 12 -23.75 26.71 10.49
N PRO A 13 -22.73 27.57 10.60
CA PRO A 13 -21.43 27.16 11.13
C PRO A 13 -21.48 26.99 12.67
N THR A 14 -20.58 26.18 13.19
CA THR A 14 -20.30 26.00 14.63
C THR A 14 -19.61 27.25 15.24
N PRO A 15 -19.54 27.37 16.58
CA PRO A 15 -19.32 28.67 17.23
C PRO A 15 -17.98 29.39 16.99
N ASP A 16 -16.90 28.68 16.63
CA ASP A 16 -15.53 29.23 16.71
C ASP A 16 -15.05 30.05 15.50
N VAL A 17 -15.87 30.23 14.44
CA VAL A 17 -15.49 30.98 13.23
C VAL A 17 -15.71 32.51 13.37
N TYR A 18 -15.69 33.05 14.59
CA TYR A 18 -16.10 34.44 14.86
C TYR A 18 -15.03 35.52 14.58
N LYS A 19 -13.86 35.17 14.02
CA LYS A 19 -12.73 36.10 13.84
C LYS A 19 -12.05 36.17 12.46
N GLN A 20 -12.71 35.74 11.37
CA GLN A 20 -12.27 36.09 10.02
C GLN A 20 -13.30 36.96 9.29
N ARG A 21 -12.93 38.22 9.01
CA ARG A 21 -13.73 39.13 8.18
C ARG A 21 -13.53 38.76 6.71
N LEU A 22 -14.41 37.92 6.16
CA LEU A 22 -14.46 37.70 4.71
C LEU A 22 -14.84 39.01 4.00
N CYS A 23 -14.04 39.36 2.99
CA CYS A 23 -14.32 40.45 2.07
C CYS A 23 -15.36 40.02 1.02
N GLU A 24 -15.99 40.99 0.36
CA GLU A 24 -16.87 40.67 -0.77
C GLU A 24 -16.03 40.34 -2.00
N GLY A 25 -16.39 39.28 -2.72
CA GLY A 25 -15.61 38.78 -3.84
C GLY A 25 -15.97 37.34 -4.25
N SER A 26 -15.47 36.95 -5.41
CA SER A 26 -15.56 35.58 -5.93
C SER A 26 -14.26 34.84 -5.63
N TYR A 27 -14.37 33.67 -5.03
CA TYR A 27 -13.27 32.78 -4.68
C TYR A 27 -13.41 31.45 -5.46
N LEU A 28 -12.29 30.86 -5.85
CA LEU A 28 -12.24 29.59 -6.57
C LEU A 28 -11.42 28.59 -5.77
N ASP A 29 -12.00 27.41 -5.55
CA ASP A 29 -11.30 26.26 -4.97
C ASP A 29 -11.57 25.03 -5.85
N GLY A 30 -10.54 24.59 -6.58
CA GLY A 30 -10.47 23.37 -7.40
C GLY A 30 -11.59 23.18 -8.43
N ASN A 31 -12.79 22.83 -7.94
CA ASN A 31 -13.97 22.44 -8.70
C ASN A 31 -15.23 23.29 -8.40
N HIS A 32 -15.15 24.31 -7.54
CA HIS A 32 -16.30 25.13 -7.13
C HIS A 32 -16.01 26.63 -7.15
N ARG A 33 -17.05 27.42 -7.47
CA ARG A 33 -17.05 28.88 -7.31
C ARG A 33 -17.83 29.25 -6.05
N LEU A 34 -17.19 30.06 -5.22
CA LEU A 34 -17.70 30.59 -3.95
C LEU A 34 -17.87 32.11 -4.07
N ASP A 35 -19.10 32.60 -4.09
CA ASP A 35 -19.38 34.03 -4.15
C ASP A 35 -19.79 34.55 -2.76
N VAL A 36 -19.07 35.56 -2.26
CA VAL A 36 -19.30 36.23 -0.97
C VAL A 36 -19.88 37.62 -1.20
N PHE A 37 -21.07 37.89 -0.66
CA PHE A 37 -21.77 39.18 -0.79
C PHE A 37 -22.42 39.59 0.54
N LYS A 38 -22.51 40.90 0.80
CA LYS A 38 -23.11 41.46 2.01
C LYS A 38 -24.47 42.08 1.73
N VAL A 39 -25.43 41.77 2.61
CA VAL A 39 -26.71 42.48 2.67
C VAL A 39 -26.94 42.95 4.10
N LYS A 40 -27.15 44.26 4.28
CA LYS A 40 -27.47 44.92 5.56
C LYS A 40 -26.57 44.45 6.74
N LYS A 41 -25.25 44.59 6.58
CA LYS A 41 -24.20 44.25 7.57
C LYS A 41 -24.05 42.76 7.93
N ARG A 42 -24.60 41.83 7.14
CA ARG A 42 -24.31 40.38 7.25
C ARG A 42 -23.70 39.86 5.94
N SER A 43 -22.72 38.98 6.05
CA SER A 43 -22.10 38.28 4.91
C SER A 43 -22.86 36.99 4.60
N PHE A 44 -22.98 36.67 3.32
CA PHE A 44 -23.61 35.45 2.81
C PHE A 44 -22.64 34.72 1.89
N LEU A 45 -22.77 33.40 1.78
CA LEU A 45 -21.89 32.52 1.01
C LEU A 45 -22.75 31.70 0.02
N GLY A 46 -22.47 31.82 -1.28
CA GLY A 46 -23.09 31.00 -2.33
C GLY A 46 -22.09 30.06 -2.96
N VAL A 47 -22.47 28.79 -3.18
CA VAL A 47 -21.68 27.79 -3.90
C VAL A 47 -22.37 27.46 -5.22
N MET A 48 -21.65 27.57 -6.34
CA MET A 48 -22.09 27.02 -7.63
C MET A 48 -21.17 25.88 -8.08
N LYS A 49 -21.79 24.83 -8.62
CA LYS A 49 -21.12 23.68 -9.24
C LYS A 49 -21.35 23.72 -10.75
N PRO A 50 -20.31 23.68 -11.60
CA PRO A 50 -20.47 23.78 -13.05
C PRO A 50 -20.85 22.43 -13.67
N SER A 51 -21.82 22.43 -14.58
CA SER A 51 -22.01 21.35 -15.56
C SER A 51 -22.56 21.92 -16.87
N PHE A 52 -22.17 21.30 -17.98
CA PHE A 52 -22.38 21.78 -19.35
C PHE A 52 -23.87 21.76 -19.77
N GLY A 53 -24.26 22.63 -20.71
CA GLY A 53 -25.40 22.41 -21.60
C GLY A 53 -26.54 23.44 -21.55
N SER A 54 -26.68 24.17 -22.67
CA SER A 54 -27.89 24.81 -23.26
C SER A 54 -29.15 25.08 -22.41
N VAL A 55 -29.64 26.33 -22.52
CA VAL A 55 -30.95 26.79 -22.05
C VAL A 55 -32.09 26.12 -22.81
N GLY A 56 -33.08 25.57 -22.10
CA GLY A 56 -34.32 25.05 -22.67
C GLY A 56 -35.50 25.16 -21.69
N VAL A 57 -36.60 25.76 -22.14
CA VAL A 57 -37.84 25.86 -21.35
C VAL A 57 -38.68 24.60 -21.57
N ILE A 58 -39.04 23.90 -20.49
CA ILE A 58 -39.98 22.76 -20.54
C ILE A 58 -41.10 23.01 -19.53
N THR A 59 -42.33 23.05 -20.02
CA THR A 59 -43.55 23.24 -19.24
C THR A 59 -44.16 21.92 -18.78
N SER A 60 -44.90 21.93 -17.67
CA SER A 60 -45.40 20.74 -17.00
C SER A 60 -46.70 20.18 -17.61
N ARG A 61 -46.60 19.08 -18.38
CA ARG A 61 -47.54 17.92 -18.41
C ARG A 61 -47.12 16.89 -19.47
N HIS A 62 -47.14 15.60 -19.09
CA HIS A 62 -46.87 14.39 -19.89
C HIS A 62 -45.41 14.08 -20.29
N MET A 63 -44.71 13.33 -19.42
CA MET A 63 -44.34 11.94 -19.76
C MET A 63 -43.94 11.15 -18.48
N MET A 64 -44.40 9.91 -18.39
CA MET A 64 -43.88 8.87 -17.48
C MET A 64 -42.61 8.29 -18.11
N GLN A 65 -41.48 8.24 -17.41
CA GLN A 65 -41.04 7.19 -16.48
C GLN A 65 -40.25 6.07 -17.17
N GLU A 66 -38.93 6.09 -16.98
CA GLU A 66 -38.16 4.86 -16.78
C GLU A 66 -37.62 4.85 -15.35
N CYS A 67 -37.76 3.72 -14.66
CA CYS A 67 -37.14 3.42 -13.36
C CYS A 67 -35.62 3.17 -13.57
N TYR A 68 -34.74 3.19 -12.57
CA TYR A 68 -34.74 2.55 -11.23
C TYR A 68 -33.94 3.46 -10.25
N CYS A 69 -34.09 3.50 -8.93
CA CYS A 69 -35.02 2.96 -7.91
C CYS A 69 -34.83 3.86 -6.65
N GLY A 70 -35.77 4.10 -5.72
CA GLY A 70 -37.16 3.64 -5.52
C GLY A 70 -37.75 4.27 -4.24
N CYS A 71 -38.70 3.59 -3.60
CA CYS A 71 -39.24 3.89 -2.25
C CYS A 71 -39.46 5.38 -1.87
N CYS A 72 -40.45 6.03 -2.47
CA CYS A 72 -41.17 7.13 -1.83
C CYS A 72 -42.67 6.81 -1.76
N LEU A 73 -43.24 6.88 -0.55
CA LEU A 73 -44.67 6.90 -0.32
C LEU A 73 -45.04 8.31 0.20
N PHE A 74 -45.91 9.00 -0.54
CA PHE A 74 -46.50 10.26 -0.09
C PHE A 74 -47.71 9.97 0.82
N HIS A 75 -47.84 10.76 1.89
CA HIS A 75 -49.13 11.08 2.51
C HIS A 75 -49.16 12.57 2.85
N GLY A 76 -50.24 13.24 2.47
CA GLY A 76 -50.44 14.67 2.71
C GLY A 76 -51.63 14.91 3.63
N ASN A 77 -51.47 15.85 4.57
CA ASN A 77 -52.45 16.63 5.34
C ASN A 77 -51.62 17.46 6.33
N GLY A 78 -51.96 18.68 6.77
CA GLY A 78 -53.11 19.52 6.44
C GLY A 78 -53.38 20.50 7.59
N LYS A 79 -53.06 21.79 7.39
CA LYS A 79 -53.47 22.97 8.21
C LYS A 79 -52.84 23.21 9.60
N ASN A 80 -52.42 24.49 9.77
CA ASN A 80 -52.55 25.35 10.96
C ASN A 80 -51.74 25.05 12.25
N MET A 81 -51.46 25.98 13.16
CA MET A 81 -51.25 27.46 13.17
C MET A 81 -50.81 27.86 14.61
N TRP A 82 -50.19 29.03 14.83
CA TRP A 82 -49.71 29.56 16.14
C TRP A 82 -48.54 28.79 16.80
N SER A 83 -47.73 29.34 17.70
CA SER A 83 -46.99 30.62 17.79
C SER A 83 -46.27 30.64 19.15
N SER A 84 -45.13 31.33 19.24
CA SER A 84 -44.51 31.87 20.48
C SER A 84 -44.21 30.94 21.67
N ARG A 85 -42.91 30.91 22.04
CA ARG A 85 -42.35 31.03 23.42
C ARG A 85 -42.95 30.14 24.55
N GLN A 86 -42.16 29.45 25.39
CA GLN A 86 -40.71 29.44 25.62
C GLN A 86 -40.35 28.52 26.82
N ARG A 87 -39.10 28.04 26.89
CA ARG A 87 -38.42 27.43 28.08
C ARG A 87 -38.93 26.02 28.48
N ARG A 88 -38.14 25.15 29.15
CA ARG A 88 -36.87 25.34 29.91
C ARG A 88 -36.11 23.99 30.04
N LEU A 89 -34.77 24.06 30.20
CA LEU A 89 -33.86 23.06 30.83
C LEU A 89 -33.69 21.72 30.06
N ASP A 90 -32.47 21.37 29.66
CA ASP A 90 -31.47 20.55 30.40
C ASP A 90 -32.00 19.14 30.72
N THR A 91 -31.31 18.05 30.39
CA THR A 91 -30.06 17.65 31.04
C THR A 91 -29.29 16.59 30.23
N ARG A 92 -27.97 16.51 30.47
CA ARG A 92 -27.03 15.46 30.02
C ARG A 92 -27.56 14.03 30.25
N ALA A 93 -27.27 13.14 29.30
CA ALA A 93 -27.09 11.72 29.55
C ALA A 93 -26.07 11.16 28.54
N GLU A 94 -24.82 11.01 28.99
CA GLU A 94 -23.85 10.14 28.32
C GLU A 94 -24.02 8.69 28.79
N ALA A 95 -23.48 7.79 27.95
CA ALA A 95 -22.97 6.46 28.31
C ALA A 95 -23.93 5.25 28.36
N ILE A 96 -23.28 4.11 28.04
CA ILE A 96 -23.68 2.72 28.18
C ILE A 96 -24.72 2.21 27.17
N LEU A 97 -24.26 1.35 26.24
CA LEU A 97 -24.60 -0.09 26.26
C LEU A 97 -23.75 -0.89 25.25
N SER A 98 -22.81 -1.66 25.78
CA SER A 98 -22.39 -2.95 25.20
C SER A 98 -23.23 -4.09 25.82
N PRO A 99 -23.35 -5.27 25.18
CA PRO A 99 -24.42 -6.22 25.51
C PRO A 99 -23.94 -7.41 26.37
N LEU A 100 -24.69 -7.75 27.44
CA LEU A 100 -24.58 -9.06 28.12
C LEU A 100 -25.92 -9.57 28.71
N SER A 101 -26.26 -10.79 28.32
CA SER A 101 -26.96 -11.89 29.05
C SER A 101 -28.14 -11.62 30.02
N ASP A 102 -29.28 -12.22 29.66
CA ASP A 102 -30.38 -12.81 30.45
C ASP A 102 -31.17 -12.01 31.53
N PRO A 103 -32.51 -11.86 31.39
CA PRO A 103 -33.36 -11.21 32.39
C PRO A 103 -34.04 -12.18 33.37
N THR A 104 -34.03 -11.84 34.66
CA THR A 104 -34.78 -12.53 35.74
C THR A 104 -36.28 -12.12 35.79
N PRO A 105 -37.15 -12.86 36.51
CA PRO A 105 -38.60 -12.91 36.22
C PRO A 105 -39.44 -11.63 36.41
N THR A 106 -38.87 -10.53 36.90
CA THR A 106 -39.63 -9.32 37.29
C THR A 106 -40.01 -8.43 36.10
N MET A 107 -39.38 -8.59 34.92
CA MET A 107 -39.67 -7.80 33.72
C MET A 107 -40.87 -8.30 32.87
N LYS A 108 -41.69 -9.24 33.36
CA LYS A 108 -42.77 -9.86 32.57
C LYS A 108 -44.15 -9.16 32.64
N LYS A 109 -44.24 -7.93 33.16
CA LYS A 109 -45.54 -7.24 33.41
C LYS A 109 -45.76 -5.86 32.80
N LEU A 110 -44.95 -5.45 31.82
CA LEU A 110 -45.17 -4.19 31.06
C LEU A 110 -45.14 -4.36 29.52
N LEU A 111 -45.62 -5.51 29.02
CA LEU A 111 -45.59 -5.88 27.60
C LEU A 111 -46.98 -5.96 26.93
N LEU A 112 -47.98 -5.31 27.51
CA LEU A 112 -49.33 -5.19 26.95
C LEU A 112 -49.76 -3.71 26.97
N ALA A 113 -50.35 -3.27 25.85
CA ALA A 113 -50.91 -1.94 25.58
C ALA A 113 -49.92 -0.79 25.23
N VAL A 114 -49.14 -0.94 24.16
CA VAL A 114 -48.93 0.17 23.20
C VAL A 114 -49.14 -0.35 21.77
N SER A 115 -50.10 0.24 21.06
CA SER A 115 -50.42 -0.10 19.66
C SER A 115 -49.38 0.47 18.69
N TRP A 116 -48.77 -0.39 17.88
CA TRP A 116 -47.77 0.02 16.89
C TRP A 116 -48.43 0.60 15.63
N GLY A 117 -48.11 1.86 15.31
CA GLY A 117 -48.42 2.46 14.00
C GLY A 117 -47.35 2.08 12.96
N PRO A 118 -47.68 1.90 11.66
CA PRO A 118 -46.74 1.30 10.69
C PRO A 118 -45.49 2.13 10.33
N SER A 119 -45.35 3.37 10.82
CA SER A 119 -44.32 4.31 10.36
C SER A 119 -42.99 4.27 11.14
N THR A 120 -42.93 3.62 12.30
CA THR A 120 -41.72 3.61 13.15
C THR A 120 -40.73 2.51 12.80
N SER A 121 -41.19 1.33 12.35
CA SER A 121 -40.30 0.23 11.92
C SER A 121 -39.51 0.58 10.65
N GLN A 122 -40.07 1.37 9.73
CA GLN A 122 -39.39 1.80 8.50
C GLN A 122 -38.22 2.77 8.78
N CYS A 123 -38.30 3.56 9.85
CA CYS A 123 -37.33 4.61 10.14
C CYS A 123 -36.01 4.04 10.69
N LEU A 124 -36.10 3.02 11.57
CA LEU A 124 -34.93 2.29 12.07
C LEU A 124 -34.22 1.51 10.94
N PHE A 125 -34.97 0.88 10.03
CA PHE A 125 -34.39 0.20 8.87
C PHE A 125 -33.63 1.14 7.93
N ASN A 126 -34.12 2.37 7.76
CA ASN A 126 -33.49 3.37 6.89
C ASN A 126 -32.27 4.06 7.51
N VAL A 127 -32.18 4.21 8.83
CA VAL A 127 -30.98 4.76 9.49
C VAL A 127 -29.82 3.74 9.46
N VAL A 128 -30.11 2.45 9.67
CA VAL A 128 -29.11 1.37 9.53
C VAL A 128 -28.59 1.26 8.09
N ASN A 129 -29.42 1.52 7.08
CA ASN A 129 -29.00 1.51 5.69
C ASN A 129 -28.38 2.83 5.20
N SER A 130 -28.77 4.01 5.72
CA SER A 130 -28.15 5.28 5.30
C SER A 130 -26.74 5.48 5.85
N MET A 131 -26.32 4.71 6.85
CA MET A 131 -24.92 4.66 7.29
C MET A 131 -24.03 3.79 6.37
N LYS A 132 -24.61 2.98 5.47
CA LYS A 132 -23.88 2.10 4.53
C LYS A 132 -23.56 2.74 3.17
N THR A 133 -23.82 4.04 2.98
CA THR A 133 -23.55 4.75 1.71
C THR A 133 -22.52 5.89 1.84
N ARG A 134 -21.45 5.68 2.63
CA ARG A 134 -20.14 6.13 2.14
C ARG A 134 -19.72 5.11 1.08
N SER A 135 -19.26 5.57 -0.09
CA SER A 135 -18.51 4.70 -0.99
C SER A 135 -17.26 4.25 -0.25
N TRP A 136 -17.27 3.02 0.25
CA TRP A 136 -16.09 2.39 0.82
C TRP A 136 -15.06 2.25 -0.31
N ILE A 137 -14.04 3.08 -0.25
CA ILE A 137 -12.86 2.91 -1.09
C ILE A 137 -12.10 1.74 -0.44
N PRO A 138 -11.90 0.60 -1.13
CA PRO A 138 -11.16 -0.51 -0.56
C PRO A 138 -9.75 -0.02 -0.18
N ARG A 139 -9.25 -0.46 0.97
CA ARG A 139 -7.92 -0.04 1.47
C ARG A 139 -6.86 -1.09 1.17
N VAL A 140 -7.26 -2.32 0.87
CA VAL A 140 -6.41 -3.43 0.43
C VAL A 140 -6.72 -3.77 -1.03
N PHE A 141 -5.67 -4.00 -1.83
CA PHE A 141 -5.78 -4.30 -3.27
C PHE A 141 -4.92 -5.51 -3.61
N THR A 142 -5.52 -6.56 -4.17
CA THR A 142 -4.85 -7.80 -4.57
C THR A 142 -4.16 -7.69 -5.93
N PHE A 143 -3.10 -8.47 -6.11
CA PHE A 143 -2.42 -8.68 -7.39
C PHE A 143 -1.88 -10.12 -7.48
N GLY A 144 -1.91 -10.70 -8.68
CA GLY A 144 -1.47 -12.06 -8.95
C GLY A 144 -1.53 -12.38 -10.44
N LYS A 145 -1.18 -13.61 -10.83
CA LYS A 145 -1.01 -13.97 -12.25
C LYS A 145 -2.27 -13.68 -13.09
N GLY A 146 -2.22 -12.64 -13.93
CA GLY A 146 -3.32 -12.23 -14.81
C GLY A 146 -4.49 -11.52 -14.12
N ARG A 147 -4.37 -11.14 -12.84
CA ARG A 147 -5.44 -10.45 -12.07
C ARG A 147 -4.85 -9.37 -11.18
N SER A 148 -5.46 -8.18 -11.15
CA SER A 148 -5.21 -7.19 -10.11
C SER A 148 -6.37 -6.22 -9.96
N GLU A 149 -6.55 -5.72 -8.74
CA GLU A 149 -7.49 -4.64 -8.40
C GLU A 149 -6.87 -3.25 -8.55
N GLY A 150 -5.56 -3.18 -8.85
CA GLY A 150 -4.80 -1.95 -9.09
C GLY A 150 -4.34 -1.78 -10.55
N HIS A 151 -3.74 -0.61 -10.84
CA HIS A 151 -3.05 -0.35 -12.12
C HIS A 151 -2.03 0.79 -11.98
N LYS A 152 -1.15 1.00 -12.99
CA LYS A 152 -0.05 1.99 -12.97
C LYS A 152 -0.48 3.45 -12.79
N GLY A 153 -1.78 3.75 -12.92
CA GLY A 153 -2.35 5.08 -12.69
C GLY A 153 -2.57 5.39 -11.20
N MET A 154 -2.66 4.38 -10.34
CA MET A 154 -3.02 4.51 -8.92
C MET A 154 -1.81 4.79 -8.01
N LYS A 155 -0.71 5.38 -8.53
CA LYS A 155 0.54 5.62 -7.79
C LYS A 155 0.35 6.46 -6.52
N SER A 156 -0.65 7.34 -6.48
CA SER A 156 -1.01 8.12 -5.29
C SER A 156 -1.59 7.25 -4.16
N LEU A 157 -2.30 6.17 -4.50
CA LEU A 157 -3.00 5.28 -3.56
C LEU A 157 -2.21 4.02 -3.22
N LEU A 158 -1.57 3.39 -4.21
CA LEU A 158 -0.83 2.12 -4.08
C LEU A 158 0.70 2.31 -3.96
N GLY A 159 1.15 3.56 -3.99
CA GLY A 159 2.56 3.88 -4.17
C GLY A 159 3.08 3.54 -5.57
N GLY A 160 4.33 3.90 -5.84
CA GLY A 160 4.99 3.53 -7.10
C GLY A 160 5.20 2.02 -7.24
N LYS A 161 5.47 1.32 -6.13
CA LYS A 161 5.73 -0.13 -6.11
C LYS A 161 4.45 -0.95 -6.34
N GLY A 162 3.41 -0.73 -5.54
CA GLY A 162 2.13 -1.46 -5.66
C GLY A 162 1.44 -1.22 -6.99
N ALA A 163 1.44 0.03 -7.49
CA ALA A 163 0.88 0.35 -8.80
C ALA A 163 1.60 -0.38 -9.95
N ASN A 164 2.92 -0.60 -9.85
CA ASN A 164 3.67 -1.33 -10.87
C ASN A 164 3.57 -2.86 -10.69
N LEU A 165 3.48 -3.39 -9.46
CA LEU A 165 3.18 -4.80 -9.20
C LEU A 165 1.81 -5.20 -9.78
N ALA A 166 0.80 -4.36 -9.56
CA ALA A 166 -0.53 -4.50 -10.15
C ALA A 166 -0.50 -4.46 -11.68
N GLU A 167 0.25 -3.53 -12.27
CA GLU A 167 0.37 -3.42 -13.74
C GLU A 167 1.12 -4.60 -14.37
N MET A 168 2.22 -5.07 -13.76
CA MET A 168 2.95 -6.26 -14.24
C MET A 168 2.05 -7.50 -14.18
N SER A 169 1.26 -7.62 -13.11
CA SER A 169 0.29 -8.70 -12.92
C SER A 169 -0.84 -8.68 -13.96
N SER A 170 -1.35 -7.48 -14.31
CA SER A 170 -2.45 -7.32 -15.26
C SER A 170 -2.04 -7.48 -16.73
N ILE A 171 -0.78 -7.19 -17.09
CA ILE A 171 -0.23 -7.52 -18.41
C ILE A 171 0.28 -8.97 -18.54
N GLY A 172 0.10 -9.79 -17.48
CA GLY A 172 0.33 -11.24 -17.52
C GLY A 172 1.75 -11.71 -17.21
N LEU A 173 2.62 -10.85 -16.66
CA LEU A 173 3.96 -11.28 -16.24
C LEU A 173 3.91 -12.22 -15.03
N SER A 174 4.94 -13.04 -14.87
CA SER A 174 5.15 -13.95 -13.75
C SER A 174 5.47 -13.18 -12.44
N VAL A 175 4.48 -12.50 -11.85
CA VAL A 175 4.61 -11.79 -10.56
C VAL A 175 4.14 -12.71 -9.41
N PRO A 176 4.89 -12.87 -8.31
CA PRO A 176 4.40 -13.56 -7.12
C PRO A 176 3.18 -12.82 -6.54
N PRO A 177 2.10 -13.53 -6.17
CA PRO A 177 0.86 -12.89 -5.73
C PRO A 177 1.05 -12.15 -4.39
N GLY A 178 0.14 -11.22 -4.12
CA GLY A 178 0.22 -10.37 -2.96
C GLY A 178 -0.91 -9.36 -2.85
N ILE A 179 -0.78 -8.48 -1.86
CA ILE A 179 -1.69 -7.37 -1.59
C ILE A 179 -0.92 -6.07 -1.36
N THR A 180 -1.52 -4.94 -1.76
CA THR A 180 -1.06 -3.60 -1.42
C THR A 180 -2.07 -2.95 -0.49
N ILE A 181 -1.64 -2.58 0.72
CA ILE A 181 -2.37 -1.72 1.65
C ILE A 181 -2.09 -0.26 1.29
N SER A 182 -3.14 0.54 1.13
CA SER A 182 -3.07 1.87 0.54
C SER A 182 -2.36 2.94 1.39
N THR A 183 -1.94 4.03 0.73
CA THR A 183 -1.45 5.26 1.38
C THR A 183 -2.53 5.97 2.20
N GLU A 184 -3.81 5.70 1.93
CA GLU A 184 -4.95 6.21 2.69
C GLU A 184 -5.09 5.49 4.03
N ALA A 185 -4.90 4.17 4.07
CA ALA A 185 -4.80 3.43 5.32
C ALA A 185 -3.62 3.90 6.20
N CYS A 186 -2.47 4.25 5.59
CA CYS A 186 -1.36 4.90 6.30
C CYS A 186 -1.77 6.27 6.89
N GLN A 187 -2.58 7.05 6.16
CA GLN A 187 -3.07 8.34 6.63
C GLN A 187 -4.05 8.17 7.81
N GLU A 188 -4.99 7.22 7.72
CA GLU A 188 -5.92 6.86 8.79
C GLU A 188 -5.17 6.39 10.05
N TYR A 189 -4.16 5.53 9.90
CA TYR A 189 -3.30 5.07 10.99
C TYR A 189 -2.65 6.24 11.75
N GLN A 190 -2.07 7.21 11.02
CA GLN A 190 -1.44 8.38 11.63
C GLN A 190 -2.48 9.30 12.31
N GLN A 191 -3.65 9.49 11.70
CA GLN A 191 -4.75 10.31 12.26
C GLN A 191 -5.37 9.67 13.52
N ASN A 192 -5.44 8.34 13.59
CA ASN A 192 -5.95 7.58 14.73
C ASN A 192 -4.92 7.42 15.88
N GLY A 193 -3.87 8.25 15.90
CA GLY A 193 -2.86 8.22 16.95
C GLY A 193 -1.96 6.99 16.88
N ARG A 194 -1.56 6.58 15.66
CA ARG A 194 -0.72 5.42 15.37
C ARG A 194 -1.34 4.09 15.85
N LYS A 195 -2.62 3.92 15.52
CA LYS A 195 -3.40 2.69 15.72
C LYS A 195 -4.01 2.25 14.41
N LEU A 196 -3.90 0.97 14.09
CA LEU A 196 -4.57 0.38 12.92
C LEU A 196 -6.09 0.38 13.17
N PRO A 197 -6.91 0.82 12.20
CA PRO A 197 -8.35 0.58 12.24
C PRO A 197 -8.65 -0.92 12.35
N GLU A 198 -9.63 -1.31 13.18
CA GLU A 198 -9.98 -2.73 13.38
C GLU A 198 -10.51 -3.37 12.09
N ASP A 199 -11.33 -2.63 11.34
CA ASP A 199 -11.90 -3.03 10.05
C ASP A 199 -10.83 -3.21 8.95
N LEU A 200 -9.70 -2.50 9.03
CA LEU A 200 -8.59 -2.67 8.09
C LEU A 200 -7.90 -4.02 8.27
N TRP A 201 -7.85 -4.55 9.49
CA TRP A 201 -7.25 -5.86 9.75
C TRP A 201 -8.07 -7.00 9.13
N GLU A 202 -9.40 -6.87 9.10
CA GLU A 202 -10.28 -7.82 8.42
C GLU A 202 -10.06 -7.80 6.90
N GLU A 203 -9.96 -6.62 6.27
CA GLU A 203 -9.61 -6.51 4.83
C GLU A 203 -8.23 -7.14 4.52
N ILE A 204 -7.24 -6.97 5.40
CA ILE A 204 -5.89 -7.54 5.21
C ILE A 204 -5.94 -9.08 5.25
N LEU A 205 -6.74 -9.65 6.17
CA LEU A 205 -6.92 -11.09 6.26
C LEU A 205 -7.73 -11.67 5.09
N GLU A 206 -8.73 -10.94 4.58
CA GLU A 206 -9.47 -11.33 3.37
C GLU A 206 -8.55 -11.32 2.13
N GLY A 207 -7.76 -10.26 1.96
CA GLY A 207 -6.76 -10.16 0.90
C GLY A 207 -5.68 -11.26 0.99
N LEU A 208 -5.19 -11.55 2.20
CA LEU A 208 -4.24 -12.64 2.43
C LEU A 208 -4.82 -14.01 2.06
N LYS A 209 -6.10 -14.27 2.36
CA LYS A 209 -6.77 -15.52 2.00
C LYS A 209 -6.78 -15.76 0.48
N SER A 210 -6.93 -14.71 -0.33
CA SER A 210 -6.80 -14.80 -1.79
C SER A 210 -5.38 -15.21 -2.23
N VAL A 211 -4.34 -14.73 -1.52
CA VAL A 211 -2.95 -15.12 -1.76
C VAL A 211 -2.68 -16.58 -1.34
N GLU A 212 -3.28 -17.03 -0.23
CA GLU A 212 -3.22 -18.43 0.24
C GLU A 212 -3.88 -19.38 -0.77
N GLU A 213 -5.04 -19.00 -1.31
CA GLU A 213 -5.76 -19.75 -2.35
C GLU A 213 -4.97 -19.80 -3.68
N ASP A 214 -4.40 -18.68 -4.13
CA ASP A 214 -3.59 -18.62 -5.36
C ASP A 214 -2.28 -19.42 -5.28
N MET A 215 -1.68 -19.51 -4.09
CA MET A 215 -0.45 -20.28 -3.86
C MET A 215 -0.69 -21.73 -3.43
N GLY A 216 -1.91 -22.08 -3.01
CA GLY A 216 -2.23 -23.38 -2.41
C GLY A 216 -1.47 -23.65 -1.10
N ALA A 217 -1.11 -22.60 -0.36
CA ALA A 217 -0.27 -22.60 0.82
C ALA A 217 -0.83 -21.65 1.89
N THR A 218 -0.55 -21.90 3.16
CA THR A 218 -1.19 -21.20 4.29
C THR A 218 -0.14 -20.58 5.21
N LEU A 219 -0.39 -19.36 5.68
CA LEU A 219 0.51 -18.64 6.56
C LEU A 219 0.56 -19.33 7.94
N GLY A 220 1.71 -19.92 8.26
CA GLY A 220 1.92 -20.68 9.49
C GLY A 220 1.66 -22.18 9.41
N ASP A 221 1.36 -22.75 8.24
CA ASP A 221 1.23 -24.21 8.07
C ASP A 221 2.59 -24.86 7.74
N PRO A 222 3.17 -25.71 8.61
CA PRO A 222 4.42 -26.42 8.31
C PRO A 222 4.35 -27.35 7.10
N ALA A 223 3.17 -27.93 6.82
CA ALA A 223 2.98 -28.85 5.70
C ALA A 223 2.88 -28.11 4.36
N LYS A 224 2.42 -26.85 4.35
CA LYS A 224 2.28 -26.00 3.16
C LYS A 224 2.60 -24.52 3.49
N PRO A 225 3.87 -24.21 3.79
CA PRO A 225 4.21 -22.90 4.32
C PRO A 225 4.08 -21.80 3.28
N LEU A 226 3.20 -20.83 3.54
CA LEU A 226 3.24 -19.53 2.88
C LEU A 226 4.18 -18.61 3.65
N LEU A 227 5.21 -18.10 2.98
CA LEU A 227 6.11 -17.08 3.50
C LEU A 227 5.93 -15.79 2.70
N LEU A 228 6.09 -14.65 3.36
CA LEU A 228 5.77 -13.32 2.85
C LEU A 228 6.98 -12.37 2.93
N SER A 229 7.02 -11.40 2.02
CA SER A 229 7.83 -10.19 2.14
C SER A 229 6.92 -9.01 2.46
N VAL A 230 7.42 -8.05 3.23
CA VAL A 230 6.73 -6.78 3.54
C VAL A 230 7.61 -5.63 3.08
N ARG A 231 7.10 -4.84 2.12
CA ARG A 231 7.88 -3.84 1.36
C ARG A 231 7.17 -2.49 1.36
N SER A 232 7.81 -1.46 1.90
CA SER A 232 7.30 -0.09 1.86
C SER A 232 7.24 0.46 0.42
N GLY A 233 6.34 1.41 0.16
CA GLY A 233 6.21 2.04 -1.16
C GLY A 233 5.36 3.30 -1.15
N ALA A 234 5.99 4.48 -1.10
CA ALA A 234 5.30 5.75 -1.35
C ALA A 234 5.09 6.02 -2.85
N ALA A 235 4.28 7.04 -3.17
CA ALA A 235 4.00 7.45 -4.56
C ALA A 235 5.25 7.91 -5.33
N ILE A 236 6.26 8.40 -4.60
CA ILE A 236 7.58 8.83 -5.10
C ILE A 236 8.63 8.03 -4.33
N SER A 237 9.75 7.68 -4.97
CA SER A 237 10.88 7.01 -4.31
C SER A 237 11.42 7.87 -3.16
N MET A 238 11.43 7.35 -1.94
CA MET A 238 11.91 8.06 -0.75
C MET A 238 12.90 7.20 0.05
N PRO A 239 14.16 7.64 0.26
CA PRO A 239 15.06 6.98 1.20
C PRO A 239 14.62 7.24 2.66
N GLY A 240 14.81 6.25 3.53
CA GLY A 240 14.45 6.34 4.95
C GLY A 240 12.99 6.01 5.28
N MET A 241 12.25 5.43 4.33
CA MET A 241 11.15 4.52 4.68
C MET A 241 11.73 3.20 5.19
N MET A 242 10.91 2.37 5.83
CA MET A 242 11.29 1.04 6.32
C MET A 242 11.89 0.19 5.20
N ASP A 243 12.99 -0.48 5.51
CA ASP A 243 13.64 -1.47 4.67
C ASP A 243 12.74 -2.71 4.46
N THR A 244 13.11 -3.59 3.53
CA THR A 244 12.28 -4.76 3.19
C THR A 244 12.46 -5.85 4.23
N VAL A 245 11.35 -6.40 4.76
CA VAL A 245 11.37 -7.64 5.54
C VAL A 245 11.07 -8.81 4.60
N LEU A 246 11.91 -9.84 4.63
CA LEU A 246 11.77 -11.09 3.89
C LEU A 246 11.42 -12.24 4.84
N ASN A 247 11.01 -13.39 4.29
CA ASN A 247 10.83 -14.64 5.01
C ASN A 247 9.80 -14.59 6.17
N LEU A 248 8.88 -13.61 6.17
CA LEU A 248 7.85 -13.46 7.20
C LEU A 248 6.90 -14.65 7.22
N GLY A 249 6.60 -15.14 8.42
CA GLY A 249 5.83 -16.37 8.65
C GLY A 249 6.67 -17.55 9.13
N LEU A 250 8.01 -17.41 9.16
CA LEU A 250 8.88 -18.40 9.79
C LEU A 250 8.71 -18.43 11.32
N ASN A 251 8.64 -19.64 11.85
CA ASN A 251 8.74 -20.00 13.25
C ASN A 251 9.33 -21.43 13.33
N ASP A 252 9.44 -22.01 14.52
CA ASP A 252 10.09 -23.31 14.75
C ASP A 252 9.41 -24.49 14.05
N GLU A 253 8.09 -24.42 13.89
CA GLU A 253 7.29 -25.47 13.24
C GLU A 253 7.40 -25.32 11.72
N VAL A 254 7.25 -24.09 11.22
CA VAL A 254 7.32 -23.73 9.80
C VAL A 254 8.73 -23.94 9.24
N VAL A 255 9.80 -23.62 9.98
CA VAL A 255 11.18 -23.85 9.54
C VAL A 255 11.50 -25.34 9.42
N ALA A 256 10.97 -26.18 10.32
CA ALA A 256 11.11 -27.63 10.22
C ALA A 256 10.36 -28.19 8.99
N GLY A 257 9.16 -27.68 8.71
CA GLY A 257 8.41 -27.99 7.50
C GLY A 257 9.10 -27.54 6.21
N LEU A 258 9.75 -26.36 6.23
CA LEU A 258 10.55 -25.84 5.12
C LEU A 258 11.84 -26.67 4.92
N ALA A 259 12.53 -27.03 5.99
CA ALA A 259 13.72 -27.89 5.96
C ALA A 259 13.43 -29.25 5.32
N ALA A 260 12.28 -29.87 5.67
CA ALA A 260 11.85 -31.14 5.10
C ALA A 260 11.58 -31.11 3.58
N LYS A 261 11.33 -29.93 2.99
CA LYS A 261 11.09 -29.76 1.54
C LYS A 261 12.30 -29.25 0.78
N SER A 262 13.01 -28.27 1.35
CA SER A 262 14.00 -27.45 0.65
C SER A 262 15.41 -27.57 1.26
N GLY A 263 15.59 -28.45 2.24
CA GLY A 263 16.86 -28.75 2.90
C GLY A 263 17.13 -27.86 4.12
N ASP A 264 17.61 -28.49 5.20
CA ASP A 264 17.87 -27.84 6.50
C ASP A 264 18.72 -26.58 6.38
N ARG A 265 19.82 -26.60 5.63
CA ARG A 265 20.75 -25.46 5.57
C ARG A 265 20.04 -24.19 5.06
N PHE A 266 19.25 -24.32 3.99
CA PHE A 266 18.49 -23.20 3.42
C PHE A 266 17.42 -22.69 4.38
N ALA A 267 16.67 -23.59 5.03
CA ALA A 267 15.59 -23.23 5.92
C ALA A 267 16.10 -22.47 7.17
N TYR A 268 17.15 -22.98 7.83
CA TYR A 268 17.72 -22.33 9.00
C TYR A 268 18.56 -21.08 8.67
N ASP A 269 19.20 -20.99 7.49
CA ASP A 269 19.79 -19.73 7.02
C ASP A 269 18.72 -18.65 6.81
N SER A 270 17.61 -19.01 6.16
CA SER A 270 16.47 -18.11 5.95
C SER A 270 15.83 -17.67 7.27
N TYR A 271 15.84 -18.53 8.30
CA TYR A 271 15.28 -18.23 9.62
C TYR A 271 16.19 -17.34 10.47
N ARG A 272 17.52 -17.55 10.50
CA ARG A 272 18.42 -16.61 11.18
C ARG A 272 18.36 -15.20 10.55
N ARG A 273 18.29 -15.11 9.22
CA ARG A 273 18.15 -13.83 8.49
C ARG A 273 16.83 -13.15 8.83
N PHE A 274 15.73 -13.91 8.93
CA PHE A 274 14.45 -13.37 9.36
C PHE A 274 14.50 -12.85 10.81
N LEU A 275 15.12 -13.59 11.73
CA LEU A 275 15.24 -13.18 13.12
C LEU A 275 16.03 -11.87 13.28
N ASP A 276 17.12 -11.69 12.54
CA ASP A 276 17.89 -10.44 12.50
C ASP A 276 17.08 -9.30 11.87
N MET A 277 16.64 -9.48 10.63
CA MET A 277 15.92 -8.47 9.83
C MET A 277 14.59 -8.03 10.46
N PHE A 278 13.83 -8.94 11.08
CA PHE A 278 12.63 -8.58 11.85
C PHE A 278 13.01 -7.89 13.17
N GLY A 279 14.12 -8.29 13.78
CA GLY A 279 14.64 -7.70 15.00
C GLY A 279 15.00 -6.23 14.82
N ASP A 280 15.85 -5.93 13.83
CA ASP A 280 16.28 -4.57 13.51
C ASP A 280 15.12 -3.74 12.95
N VAL A 281 14.50 -4.19 11.85
CA VAL A 281 13.61 -3.34 11.07
C VAL A 281 12.20 -3.21 11.68
N VAL A 282 11.69 -4.23 12.39
CA VAL A 282 10.34 -4.21 13.01
C VAL A 282 10.40 -3.91 14.50
N MET A 283 11.31 -4.56 15.25
CA MET A 283 11.38 -4.44 16.71
C MET A 283 12.35 -3.36 17.18
N GLY A 284 13.23 -2.83 16.32
CA GLY A 284 14.26 -1.87 16.67
C GLY A 284 15.31 -2.44 17.61
N ILE A 285 15.80 -3.64 17.33
CA ILE A 285 16.90 -4.34 17.99
C ILE A 285 18.13 -4.20 17.08
N PRO A 286 19.19 -3.47 17.46
CA PRO A 286 20.29 -3.18 16.54
C PRO A 286 20.92 -4.44 15.92
N HIS A 287 21.01 -4.48 14.59
CA HIS A 287 21.66 -5.54 13.81
C HIS A 287 23.02 -6.02 14.39
N SER A 288 23.82 -5.10 14.95
CA SER A 288 25.11 -5.43 15.59
C SER A 288 25.03 -6.47 16.70
N LEU A 289 23.88 -6.62 17.38
CA LEU A 289 23.68 -7.64 18.42
C LEU A 289 23.49 -9.05 17.84
N PHE A 290 22.98 -9.16 16.61
CA PHE A 290 22.89 -10.43 15.88
C PHE A 290 24.24 -10.79 15.25
N GLU A 291 24.91 -9.79 14.64
CA GLU A 291 26.24 -9.95 14.05
C GLU A 291 27.29 -10.39 15.08
N GLU A 292 27.25 -9.88 16.32
CA GLU A 292 28.11 -10.33 17.42
C GLU A 292 27.98 -11.85 17.68
N LYS A 293 26.76 -12.40 17.66
CA LYS A 293 26.54 -13.84 17.88
C LYS A 293 27.00 -14.66 16.67
N LEU A 294 26.82 -14.15 15.44
CA LEU A 294 27.28 -14.78 14.21
C LEU A 294 28.80 -14.84 14.12
N GLU A 295 29.50 -13.72 14.35
CA GLU A 295 30.96 -13.68 14.34
C GLU A 295 31.55 -14.56 15.45
N THR A 296 31.01 -14.51 16.67
CA THR A 296 31.42 -15.41 17.77
C THR A 296 31.29 -16.89 17.37
N MET A 297 30.22 -17.26 16.66
CA MET A 297 30.06 -18.61 16.14
C MET A 297 31.05 -18.93 15.02
N LYS A 298 31.28 -18.01 14.07
CA LYS A 298 32.25 -18.22 12.97
C LYS A 298 33.66 -18.43 13.52
N GLU A 299 34.10 -17.61 14.47
CA GLU A 299 35.37 -17.77 15.18
C GLU A 299 35.47 -19.13 15.89
N ALA A 300 34.44 -19.51 16.66
CA ALA A 300 34.43 -20.78 17.41
C ALA A 300 34.43 -22.03 16.50
N LYS A 301 33.89 -21.94 15.29
CA LYS A 301 33.83 -23.04 14.31
C LYS A 301 34.97 -22.99 13.27
N GLY A 302 35.79 -21.92 13.27
CA GLY A 302 36.85 -21.69 12.28
C GLY A 302 36.35 -21.32 10.87
N ALA A 303 35.09 -20.89 10.75
CA ALA A 303 34.49 -20.43 9.50
C ALA A 303 35.00 -19.04 9.13
N LYS A 304 35.14 -18.75 7.83
CA LYS A 304 35.52 -17.42 7.32
C LYS A 304 34.35 -16.69 6.68
N LEU A 305 33.42 -17.44 6.12
CA LEU A 305 32.21 -16.95 5.47
C LEU A 305 30.98 -17.60 6.13
N ASP A 306 29.86 -16.89 6.11
CA ASP A 306 28.54 -17.43 6.49
C ASP A 306 28.17 -18.71 5.73
N THR A 307 28.71 -18.88 4.51
CA THR A 307 28.53 -20.08 3.68
C THR A 307 29.21 -21.32 4.26
N ASP A 308 30.22 -21.15 5.11
CA ASP A 308 31.00 -22.24 5.70
C ASP A 308 30.26 -22.90 6.88
N LEU A 309 29.30 -22.20 7.50
CA LEU A 309 28.49 -22.72 8.60
C LEU A 309 27.58 -23.86 8.12
N THR A 310 27.47 -24.92 8.93
CA THR A 310 26.63 -26.07 8.62
C THR A 310 25.18 -25.84 9.04
N ALA A 311 24.26 -26.70 8.59
CA ALA A 311 22.88 -26.68 9.04
C ALA A 311 22.71 -26.88 10.56
N SER A 312 23.66 -27.56 11.23
CA SER A 312 23.64 -27.73 12.69
C SER A 312 24.05 -26.45 13.41
N ASP A 313 25.03 -25.72 12.87
CA ASP A 313 25.48 -24.45 13.43
C ASP A 313 24.39 -23.38 13.26
N LEU A 314 23.71 -23.35 12.10
CA LEU A 314 22.58 -22.45 11.86
C LEU A 314 21.37 -22.73 12.78
N LYS A 315 21.12 -24.00 13.15
CA LYS A 315 20.13 -24.36 14.18
C LYS A 315 20.50 -23.82 15.56
N GLU A 316 21.76 -23.94 15.95
CA GLU A 316 22.29 -23.37 17.19
C GLU A 316 22.19 -21.84 17.19
N LEU A 317 22.53 -21.19 16.07
CA LEU A 317 22.52 -19.74 15.91
C LEU A 317 21.11 -19.15 15.98
N VAL A 318 20.10 -19.85 15.46
CA VAL A 318 18.68 -19.46 15.57
C VAL A 318 18.25 -19.31 17.04
N GLU A 319 18.67 -20.22 17.93
CA GLU A 319 18.36 -20.10 19.36
C GLU A 319 19.12 -18.94 20.01
N LEU A 320 20.39 -18.71 19.64
CA LEU A 320 21.15 -17.53 20.09
C LEU A 320 20.47 -16.23 19.65
N TYR A 321 19.95 -16.17 18.41
CA TYR A 321 19.24 -15.01 17.88
C TYR A 321 17.91 -14.77 18.60
N LYS A 322 17.15 -15.81 18.96
CA LYS A 322 15.95 -15.65 19.81
C LYS A 322 16.29 -15.07 21.18
N ASN A 323 17.43 -15.45 21.77
CA ASN A 323 17.86 -14.89 23.04
C ASN A 323 18.18 -13.38 22.95
N VAL A 324 18.67 -12.89 21.81
CA VAL A 324 18.87 -11.44 21.58
C VAL A 324 17.56 -10.64 21.75
N TYR A 325 16.40 -11.19 21.38
CA TYR A 325 15.10 -10.54 21.61
C TYR A 325 14.79 -10.38 23.11
N LEU A 326 15.00 -11.45 23.89
CA LEU A 326 14.81 -11.44 25.33
C LEU A 326 15.82 -10.50 26.02
N GLU A 327 17.09 -10.53 25.62
CA GLU A 327 18.16 -9.66 26.13
C GLU A 327 17.89 -8.17 25.83
N ALA A 328 17.45 -7.84 24.61
CA ALA A 328 17.31 -6.44 24.16
C ALA A 328 15.94 -5.79 24.43
N LYS A 329 14.86 -6.58 24.56
CA LYS A 329 13.49 -6.07 24.71
C LYS A 329 12.73 -6.66 25.91
N GLY A 330 13.20 -7.76 26.50
CA GLY A 330 12.46 -8.49 27.55
C GLY A 330 11.26 -9.28 27.03
N GLU A 331 11.11 -9.41 25.70
CA GLU A 331 10.04 -10.14 25.02
C GLU A 331 10.66 -11.20 24.10
N SER A 332 10.04 -12.37 23.97
CA SER A 332 10.49 -13.38 23.01
C SER A 332 10.12 -12.99 21.57
N PHE A 333 10.85 -13.53 20.60
CA PHE A 333 10.45 -13.46 19.19
C PHE A 333 8.98 -13.91 18.99
N PRO A 334 8.15 -13.16 18.24
CA PRO A 334 6.74 -13.52 18.03
C PRO A 334 6.58 -14.69 17.06
N SER A 335 6.37 -15.90 17.58
CA SER A 335 6.20 -17.12 16.77
C SER A 335 4.88 -17.19 15.98
N ASP A 336 3.88 -16.34 16.26
CA ASP A 336 2.65 -16.25 15.47
C ASP A 336 2.88 -15.40 14.19
N PRO A 337 2.75 -15.98 12.99
CA PRO A 337 2.87 -15.25 11.72
C PRO A 337 1.91 -14.07 11.56
N LYS A 338 0.71 -14.13 12.14
CA LYS A 338 -0.26 -13.02 12.05
C LYS A 338 0.17 -11.85 12.92
N ARG A 339 0.73 -12.12 14.10
CA ARG A 339 1.41 -11.11 14.93
C ARG A 339 2.64 -10.53 14.24
N GLN A 340 3.47 -11.34 13.58
CA GLN A 340 4.60 -10.84 12.78
C GLN A 340 4.10 -9.86 11.71
N LEU A 341 3.10 -10.26 10.92
CA LEU A 341 2.52 -9.44 9.84
C LEU A 341 1.96 -8.11 10.37
N PHE A 342 1.18 -8.14 11.45
CA PHE A 342 0.62 -6.96 12.10
C PHE A 342 1.71 -5.97 12.53
N LEU A 343 2.78 -6.46 13.17
CA LEU A 343 3.89 -5.64 13.61
C LEU A 343 4.66 -5.04 12.43
N SER A 344 4.91 -5.80 11.35
CA SER A 344 5.58 -5.30 10.15
C SER A 344 4.77 -4.21 9.44
N ILE A 345 3.45 -4.36 9.31
CA ILE A 345 2.57 -3.32 8.73
C ILE A 345 2.64 -2.03 9.56
N LYS A 346 2.58 -2.17 10.89
CA LYS A 346 2.71 -1.05 11.82
C LYS A 346 4.06 -0.34 11.68
N ALA A 347 5.16 -1.10 11.59
CA ALA A 347 6.50 -0.56 11.39
C ALA A 347 6.63 0.19 10.05
N VAL A 348 6.02 -0.30 8.96
CA VAL A 348 6.02 0.41 7.67
C VAL A 348 5.29 1.76 7.81
N PHE A 349 4.12 1.79 8.44
CA PHE A 349 3.38 3.04 8.66
C PHE A 349 4.08 4.00 9.63
N ASP A 350 4.73 3.51 10.68
CA ASP A 350 5.55 4.34 11.58
C ASP A 350 6.76 4.94 10.85
N SER A 351 7.39 4.19 9.95
CA SER A 351 8.55 4.66 9.16
C SER A 351 8.26 5.86 8.26
N TRP A 352 6.98 6.09 7.90
CA TRP A 352 6.56 7.28 7.16
C TRP A 352 6.95 8.57 7.89
N ASP A 353 6.95 8.56 9.22
CA ASP A 353 7.26 9.71 10.06
C ASP A 353 8.69 9.65 10.65
N SER A 354 9.57 8.82 10.07
CA SER A 354 10.97 8.73 10.51
C SER A 354 11.69 10.08 10.33
N PRO A 355 12.70 10.41 11.17
CA PRO A 355 13.48 11.64 11.00
C PRO A 355 14.14 11.73 9.61
N ARG A 356 14.56 10.59 9.04
CA ARG A 356 15.17 10.49 7.71
C ARG A 356 14.14 10.78 6.60
N ALA A 357 12.94 10.18 6.67
CA ALA A 357 11.86 10.44 5.71
C ALA A 357 11.36 11.90 5.78
N ASN A 358 11.18 12.42 6.98
CA ASN A 358 10.82 13.83 7.20
C ASN A 358 11.87 14.79 6.63
N LYS A 359 13.15 14.57 6.94
CA LYS A 359 14.24 15.39 6.41
C LYS A 359 14.33 15.32 4.88
N TYR A 360 14.14 14.14 4.29
CA TYR A 360 14.13 13.95 2.84
C TYR A 360 12.99 14.73 2.17
N ARG A 361 11.75 14.60 2.67
CA ARG A 361 10.60 15.37 2.15
C ARG A 361 10.84 16.87 2.24
N ASN A 362 11.39 17.36 3.36
CA ASN A 362 11.68 18.78 3.55
C ASN A 362 12.76 19.32 2.60
N ILE A 363 13.86 18.58 2.39
CA ILE A 363 14.94 18.99 1.45
C ILE A 363 14.41 19.04 0.01
N ASN A 364 13.64 18.04 -0.39
CA ASN A 364 13.12 17.92 -1.77
C ASN A 364 11.77 18.65 -1.97
N GLN A 365 11.31 19.42 -0.97
CA GLN A 365 10.06 20.20 -1.00
C GLN A 365 8.80 19.37 -1.33
N ILE A 366 8.81 18.07 -0.97
CA ILE A 366 7.74 17.12 -1.27
C ILE A 366 6.57 17.37 -0.31
N THR A 367 5.44 17.85 -0.86
CA THR A 367 4.20 18.13 -0.12
C THR A 367 3.02 17.36 -0.72
N GLY A 368 1.92 17.24 0.03
CA GLY A 368 0.67 16.63 -0.45
C GLY A 368 0.60 15.09 -0.48
N LEU A 369 1.69 14.37 -0.17
CA LEU A 369 1.66 12.91 -0.02
C LEU A 369 0.91 12.49 1.26
N LYS A 370 -0.02 11.54 1.13
CA LYS A 370 -0.86 11.03 2.24
C LYS A 370 -0.12 10.12 3.22
N GLY A 371 0.79 9.30 2.71
CA GLY A 371 1.43 8.21 3.44
C GLY A 371 2.29 7.34 2.53
N THR A 372 2.70 6.18 3.04
CA THR A 372 3.35 5.10 2.28
C THR A 372 2.39 3.91 2.17
N ALA A 373 2.43 3.17 1.06
CA ALA A 373 1.71 1.90 0.93
C ALA A 373 2.56 0.75 1.49
N VAL A 374 1.90 -0.33 1.91
CA VAL A 374 2.54 -1.59 2.32
C VAL A 374 2.28 -2.64 1.27
N ASN A 375 3.31 -3.25 0.71
CA ASN A 375 3.18 -4.34 -0.23
C ASN A 375 3.55 -5.64 0.49
N ILE A 376 2.59 -6.55 0.61
CA ILE A 376 2.75 -7.87 1.22
C ILE A 376 2.71 -8.87 0.07
N GLN A 377 3.82 -9.56 -0.20
CA GLN A 377 3.98 -10.37 -1.41
C GLN A 377 4.58 -11.73 -1.06
N THR A 378 4.09 -12.80 -1.67
CA THR A 378 4.63 -14.16 -1.50
C THR A 378 6.13 -14.20 -1.77
N MET A 379 6.87 -14.85 -0.88
CA MET A 379 8.30 -15.12 -1.06
C MET A 379 8.54 -16.06 -2.24
N VAL A 380 9.58 -15.73 -3.00
CA VAL A 380 10.24 -16.64 -3.94
C VAL A 380 11.73 -16.64 -3.64
N PHE A 381 12.35 -17.81 -3.71
CA PHE A 381 13.66 -18.06 -3.12
C PHE A 381 14.74 -18.23 -4.20
N GLY A 382 15.62 -17.23 -4.31
CA GLY A 382 16.82 -17.32 -5.15
C GLY A 382 17.94 -18.18 -4.52
N ASN A 383 17.78 -18.63 -3.28
CA ASN A 383 18.78 -19.33 -2.45
C ASN A 383 18.45 -20.82 -2.18
N MET A 384 17.66 -21.47 -3.06
CA MET A 384 17.35 -22.91 -2.98
C MET A 384 18.40 -23.81 -3.67
N GLY A 385 19.53 -23.25 -4.14
CA GLY A 385 20.57 -23.98 -4.87
C GLY A 385 20.92 -23.35 -6.22
N ASN A 386 21.74 -24.05 -7.02
CA ASN A 386 22.35 -23.49 -8.23
C ASN A 386 21.39 -23.34 -9.43
N THR A 387 20.17 -23.84 -9.33
CA THR A 387 19.04 -23.59 -10.26
C THR A 387 18.18 -22.40 -9.82
N SER A 388 18.61 -21.68 -8.79
CA SER A 388 17.93 -20.49 -8.25
C SER A 388 18.93 -19.33 -8.17
N GLY A 389 18.42 -18.10 -8.21
CA GLY A 389 19.21 -16.90 -8.07
C GLY A 389 18.36 -15.65 -8.07
N THR A 390 19.00 -14.49 -7.94
CA THR A 390 18.33 -13.19 -7.90
C THR A 390 19.15 -12.16 -8.67
N GLY A 391 18.49 -11.16 -9.25
CA GLY A 391 19.18 -10.16 -10.04
C GLY A 391 18.42 -8.85 -10.15
N VAL A 392 19.17 -7.84 -10.58
CA VAL A 392 18.69 -6.49 -10.87
C VAL A 392 19.22 -6.07 -12.23
N LEU A 393 18.38 -5.45 -13.07
CA LEU A 393 18.82 -4.97 -14.36
C LEU A 393 18.10 -3.70 -14.81
N PHE A 394 18.75 -2.99 -15.72
CA PHE A 394 18.19 -1.97 -16.56
C PHE A 394 18.06 -2.52 -17.98
N THR A 395 16.94 -2.25 -18.66
CA THR A 395 16.72 -2.73 -20.04
C THR A 395 17.67 -2.09 -21.06
N ARG A 396 18.25 -0.92 -20.72
CA ARG A 396 19.33 -0.25 -21.46
C ARG A 396 20.34 0.30 -20.44
N ASN A 397 21.61 0.45 -20.85
CA ASN A 397 22.65 0.94 -19.96
C ASN A 397 22.31 2.34 -19.40
N PRO A 398 22.19 2.51 -18.06
CA PRO A 398 21.75 3.78 -17.46
C PRO A 398 22.78 4.91 -17.56
N SER A 399 24.05 4.57 -17.81
CA SER A 399 25.17 5.52 -17.88
C SER A 399 25.46 6.00 -19.30
N THR A 400 25.37 5.10 -20.30
CA THR A 400 25.68 5.40 -21.71
C THR A 400 24.44 5.57 -22.57
N GLY A 401 23.31 4.97 -22.18
CA GLY A 401 22.09 4.85 -22.98
C GLY A 401 22.16 3.78 -24.07
N GLU A 402 23.18 2.93 -24.07
CA GLU A 402 23.32 1.80 -25.01
C GLU A 402 22.17 0.80 -24.85
N ASN A 403 21.59 0.37 -25.97
CA ASN A 403 20.51 -0.62 -26.02
C ASN A 403 21.04 -2.05 -25.83
N LYS A 404 21.51 -2.33 -24.62
CA LYS A 404 21.92 -3.65 -24.12
C LYS A 404 21.39 -3.79 -22.69
N LEU A 405 20.87 -4.96 -22.33
CA LEU A 405 20.57 -5.29 -20.93
C LEU A 405 21.81 -5.07 -20.08
N TYR A 406 21.67 -4.30 -19.01
CA TYR A 406 22.75 -3.93 -18.11
C TYR A 406 22.33 -4.26 -16.68
N GLY A 407 22.98 -5.22 -16.05
CA GLY A 407 22.56 -5.69 -14.74
C GLY A 407 23.48 -6.75 -14.17
N GLU A 408 23.05 -7.26 -13.03
CA GLU A 408 23.82 -8.13 -12.14
C GLU A 408 22.94 -9.29 -11.68
N PHE A 409 23.56 -10.45 -11.50
CA PHE A 409 22.91 -11.68 -11.03
C PHE A 409 23.78 -12.36 -9.97
N LEU A 410 23.14 -13.03 -9.01
CA LEU A 410 23.77 -13.91 -8.05
C LEU A 410 23.07 -15.27 -8.05
N VAL A 411 23.82 -16.32 -8.40
CA VAL A 411 23.38 -17.72 -8.23
C VAL A 411 23.31 -18.06 -6.74
N ASN A 412 22.24 -18.73 -6.32
CA ASN A 412 22.02 -19.22 -4.97
C ASN A 412 22.10 -18.11 -3.89
N ALA A 413 21.28 -17.07 -4.01
CA ALA A 413 21.29 -15.85 -3.18
C ALA A 413 19.89 -15.25 -2.97
N GLN A 414 19.69 -14.45 -1.92
CA GLN A 414 18.51 -13.59 -1.75
C GLN A 414 18.82 -12.15 -2.19
N GLY A 415 17.80 -11.37 -2.55
CA GLY A 415 17.99 -10.00 -3.07
C GLY A 415 18.72 -9.04 -2.11
N GLU A 416 18.72 -9.36 -0.82
CA GLU A 416 19.56 -8.72 0.20
C GLU A 416 21.06 -8.83 -0.12
N ASP A 417 21.54 -10.00 -0.55
CA ASP A 417 22.97 -10.25 -0.83
C ASP A 417 23.49 -9.36 -1.99
N VAL A 418 22.61 -9.01 -2.94
CA VAL A 418 22.90 -8.06 -4.04
C VAL A 418 23.03 -6.63 -3.51
N VAL A 419 22.16 -6.23 -2.59
CA VAL A 419 22.12 -4.84 -2.06
C VAL A 419 23.22 -4.60 -1.02
N ALA A 420 23.52 -5.60 -0.20
CA ALA A 420 24.53 -5.51 0.85
C ALA A 420 25.97 -5.61 0.33
N GLY A 421 26.18 -6.10 -0.91
CA GLY A 421 27.51 -6.25 -1.51
C GLY A 421 28.40 -7.31 -0.84
N ILE A 422 27.81 -8.20 -0.03
CA ILE A 422 28.50 -9.30 0.67
C ILE A 422 29.12 -10.28 -0.32
N ARG A 423 28.45 -10.48 -1.47
CA ARG A 423 28.95 -11.28 -2.60
C ARG A 423 29.19 -10.38 -3.78
N THR A 424 30.30 -10.61 -4.50
CA THR A 424 30.55 -9.95 -5.78
C THR A 424 29.47 -10.37 -6.80
N PRO A 425 28.68 -9.44 -7.36
CA PRO A 425 27.70 -9.76 -8.39
C PRO A 425 28.35 -10.25 -9.68
N GLU A 426 27.64 -11.11 -10.41
CA GLU A 426 28.04 -11.66 -11.69
C GLU A 426 27.25 -10.99 -12.84
N ASP A 427 27.76 -11.04 -14.08
CA ASP A 427 27.04 -10.52 -15.25
C ASP A 427 25.77 -11.35 -15.54
N LEU A 428 24.76 -10.75 -16.18
CA LEU A 428 23.56 -11.46 -16.65
C LEU A 428 23.87 -12.64 -17.59
N ASP A 429 25.01 -12.65 -18.29
CA ASP A 429 25.47 -13.81 -19.06
C ASP A 429 25.74 -15.06 -18.18
N THR A 430 25.95 -14.91 -16.86
CA THR A 430 25.98 -16.04 -15.91
C THR A 430 24.58 -16.67 -15.79
N MET A 431 23.52 -15.86 -15.64
CA MET A 431 22.13 -16.37 -15.59
C MET A 431 21.80 -17.18 -16.85
N LYS A 432 22.22 -16.69 -18.03
CA LYS A 432 22.06 -17.39 -19.32
C LYS A 432 22.77 -18.74 -19.37
N SER A 433 23.86 -18.90 -18.62
CA SER A 433 24.65 -20.14 -18.59
C SER A 433 24.07 -21.18 -17.63
N TYR A 434 23.52 -20.77 -16.49
CA TYR A 434 22.92 -21.66 -15.48
C TYR A 434 21.43 -21.94 -15.71
N MET A 435 20.67 -20.98 -16.24
CA MET A 435 19.20 -20.98 -16.32
C MET A 435 18.73 -20.39 -17.66
N PRO A 436 19.10 -20.98 -18.83
CA PRO A 436 18.89 -20.36 -20.14
C PRO A 436 17.43 -20.09 -20.48
N GLU A 437 16.48 -20.93 -20.04
CA GLU A 437 15.05 -20.75 -20.24
C GLU A 437 14.52 -19.54 -19.46
N ALA A 438 14.91 -19.39 -18.19
CA ALA A 438 14.55 -18.24 -17.35
C ALA A 438 15.17 -16.95 -17.88
N TYR A 439 16.41 -17.01 -18.39
CA TYR A 439 17.05 -15.87 -19.05
C TYR A 439 16.29 -15.46 -20.32
N LYS A 440 15.83 -16.43 -21.13
CA LYS A 440 15.02 -16.14 -22.31
C LYS A 440 13.68 -15.49 -21.94
N GLU A 441 12.96 -16.02 -20.95
CA GLU A 441 11.73 -15.40 -20.42
C GLU A 441 12.00 -13.97 -19.91
N LEU A 442 13.16 -13.73 -19.28
CA LEU A 442 13.55 -12.41 -18.80
C LEU A 442 13.77 -11.41 -19.94
N VAL A 443 14.44 -11.81 -21.04
CA VAL A 443 14.61 -10.95 -22.22
C VAL A 443 13.25 -10.61 -22.84
N GLU A 444 12.36 -11.60 -23.01
CA GLU A 444 11.00 -11.38 -23.52
C GLU A 444 10.19 -10.44 -22.61
N ASN A 445 10.29 -10.60 -21.28
CA ASN A 445 9.66 -9.72 -20.30
C ASN A 445 10.23 -8.29 -20.31
N CYS A 446 11.53 -8.12 -20.57
CA CYS A 446 12.15 -6.79 -20.72
C CYS A 446 11.58 -6.04 -21.94
N GLU A 447 11.43 -6.70 -23.08
CA GLU A 447 10.82 -6.10 -24.28
C GLU A 447 9.35 -5.73 -24.05
N ILE A 448 8.58 -6.61 -23.37
CA ILE A 448 7.19 -6.33 -23.00
C ILE A 448 7.11 -5.08 -22.12
N LEU A 449 7.99 -4.97 -21.12
CA LEU A 449 8.03 -3.84 -20.20
C LEU A 449 8.43 -2.53 -20.89
N GLU A 450 9.49 -2.50 -21.71
CA GLU A 450 9.83 -1.30 -22.50
C GLU A 450 8.67 -0.87 -23.41
N ARG A 451 8.02 -1.82 -24.08
CA ARG A 451 6.92 -1.52 -25.02
C ARG A 451 5.66 -1.01 -24.32
N HIS A 452 5.37 -1.52 -23.12
CA HIS A 452 4.18 -1.17 -22.34
C HIS A 452 4.33 0.13 -21.53
N TYR A 453 5.50 0.37 -20.97
CA TYR A 453 5.81 1.60 -20.24
C TYR A 453 6.34 2.73 -21.14
N LYS A 454 6.84 2.39 -22.34
CA LYS A 454 7.44 3.31 -23.32
C LYS A 454 8.65 4.07 -22.77
N ASP A 455 9.46 3.37 -21.98
CA ASP A 455 10.62 3.89 -21.27
C ASP A 455 11.59 2.75 -20.93
N MET A 456 12.85 3.08 -20.65
CA MET A 456 13.82 2.13 -20.11
C MET A 456 13.45 1.79 -18.68
N MET A 457 13.50 0.49 -18.35
CA MET A 457 12.98 -0.06 -17.11
C MET A 457 14.12 -0.60 -16.23
N ASP A 458 14.02 -0.30 -14.93
CA ASP A 458 14.80 -0.86 -13.83
C ASP A 458 13.95 -1.95 -13.15
N ILE A 459 14.47 -3.16 -13.13
CA ILE A 459 13.76 -4.41 -12.88
C ILE A 459 14.49 -5.23 -11.81
N GLU A 460 13.74 -5.71 -10.82
CA GLU A 460 14.19 -6.70 -9.83
C GLU A 460 13.52 -8.04 -10.14
N PHE A 461 14.28 -9.14 -10.16
CA PHE A 461 13.76 -10.48 -10.46
C PHE A 461 14.44 -11.57 -9.62
N THR A 462 13.75 -12.70 -9.48
CA THR A 462 14.26 -13.92 -8.86
C THR A 462 13.96 -15.11 -9.76
N VAL A 463 14.92 -16.04 -9.86
CA VAL A 463 14.67 -17.38 -10.39
C VAL A 463 14.61 -18.34 -9.20
N GLN A 464 13.54 -19.11 -9.11
CA GLN A 464 13.43 -20.21 -8.15
C GLN A 464 13.28 -21.50 -8.96
N GLU A 465 14.24 -22.42 -8.83
CA GLU A 465 14.23 -23.72 -9.50
C GLU A 465 13.92 -23.64 -11.01
N ASN A 466 14.70 -22.81 -11.73
CA ASN A 466 14.56 -22.47 -13.15
C ASN A 466 13.28 -21.69 -13.55
N ARG A 467 12.40 -21.32 -12.60
CA ARG A 467 11.22 -20.49 -12.87
C ARG A 467 11.49 -19.03 -12.56
N LEU A 468 11.32 -18.15 -13.56
CA LEU A 468 11.44 -16.71 -13.41
C LEU A 468 10.25 -16.10 -12.66
N TRP A 469 10.54 -15.10 -11.83
CA TRP A 469 9.59 -14.26 -11.14
C TRP A 469 10.00 -12.77 -11.17
N MET A 470 9.08 -11.90 -11.56
CA MET A 470 9.26 -10.45 -11.64
C MET A 470 8.84 -9.83 -10.30
N LEU A 471 9.78 -9.22 -9.57
CA LEU A 471 9.58 -8.69 -8.21
C LEU A 471 9.33 -7.19 -8.16
N GLN A 472 9.85 -6.45 -9.13
CA GLN A 472 9.63 -5.01 -9.25
C GLN A 472 9.95 -4.55 -10.67
N CYS A 473 9.24 -3.55 -11.16
CA CYS A 473 9.71 -2.70 -12.25
C CYS A 473 9.49 -1.23 -11.91
N ARG A 474 10.29 -0.33 -12.48
CA ARG A 474 10.08 1.13 -12.47
C ARG A 474 10.82 1.77 -13.65
N SER A 475 10.48 3.00 -14.02
CA SER A 475 11.33 3.80 -14.91
C SER A 475 12.74 3.89 -14.34
N GLY A 476 13.74 3.43 -15.10
CA GLY A 476 15.10 3.36 -14.59
C GLY A 476 15.77 4.73 -14.50
N LYS A 477 16.42 5.01 -13.37
CA LYS A 477 17.28 6.20 -13.22
C LYS A 477 18.46 6.09 -14.16
N ARG A 478 18.92 7.23 -14.69
CA ARG A 478 19.93 7.31 -15.76
C ARG A 478 20.67 8.64 -15.71
N THR A 479 21.82 8.71 -16.37
CA THR A 479 22.57 9.96 -16.55
C THR A 479 21.93 10.85 -17.61
N GLY A 480 22.33 12.13 -17.67
CA GLY A 480 21.93 13.02 -18.76
C GLY A 480 22.24 12.49 -20.16
N LYS A 481 23.43 11.91 -20.33
CA LYS A 481 23.84 11.23 -21.58
C LYS A 481 22.92 10.05 -21.90
N GLY A 482 22.66 9.19 -20.91
CA GLY A 482 21.78 8.04 -21.05
C GLY A 482 20.35 8.44 -21.43
N ALA A 483 19.79 9.46 -20.76
CA ALA A 483 18.45 9.97 -21.03
C ALA A 483 18.27 10.43 -22.48
N ILE A 484 19.20 11.24 -23.01
CA ILE A 484 19.12 11.72 -24.40
C ILE A 484 19.26 10.57 -25.40
N LYS A 485 20.24 9.67 -25.22
CA LYS A 485 20.45 8.54 -26.13
C LYS A 485 19.22 7.62 -26.18
N ILE A 486 18.69 7.25 -25.03
CA ILE A 486 17.49 6.40 -24.93
C ILE A 486 16.27 7.08 -25.57
N ALA A 487 16.04 8.37 -25.29
CA ALA A 487 14.91 9.10 -25.85
C ALA A 487 14.98 9.25 -27.37
N VAL A 488 16.18 9.43 -27.93
CA VAL A 488 16.40 9.47 -29.39
C VAL A 488 16.22 8.09 -30.02
N ASP A 489 16.78 7.05 -29.42
CA ASP A 489 16.64 5.66 -29.90
C ASP A 489 15.16 5.26 -29.93
N MET A 490 14.41 5.46 -28.84
CA MET A 490 13.00 5.08 -28.77
C MET A 490 12.09 5.83 -29.77
N VAL A 491 12.52 7.00 -30.28
CA VAL A 491 11.86 7.67 -31.42
C VAL A 491 12.21 7.01 -32.75
N ASN A 492 13.49 6.66 -32.95
CA ASN A 492 13.95 5.98 -34.16
C ASN A 492 13.37 4.55 -34.28
N ASP A 493 13.26 3.85 -33.15
CA ASP A 493 12.62 2.53 -32.99
C ASP A 493 11.08 2.60 -33.15
N GLY A 494 10.49 3.80 -33.24
CA GLY A 494 9.04 4.00 -33.36
C GLY A 494 8.23 3.75 -32.08
N LEU A 495 8.90 3.56 -30.94
CA LEU A 495 8.27 3.24 -29.65
C LEU A 495 7.53 4.45 -29.05
N VAL A 496 8.09 5.65 -29.23
CA VAL A 496 7.56 6.93 -28.76
C VAL A 496 7.57 7.99 -29.87
N ASP A 497 6.70 9.01 -29.75
CA ASP A 497 6.79 10.19 -30.61
C ASP A 497 7.76 11.24 -30.01
N LYS A 498 8.10 12.26 -30.81
CA LYS A 498 8.98 13.36 -30.38
C LYS A 498 8.42 14.15 -29.19
N ARG A 499 7.11 14.15 -28.94
CA ARG A 499 6.48 14.89 -27.83
C ARG A 499 6.59 14.13 -26.51
N ALA A 500 6.55 12.80 -26.55
CA ALA A 500 6.84 11.92 -25.44
C ALA A 500 8.34 11.91 -25.12
N ALA A 501 9.20 11.81 -26.13
CA ALA A 501 10.66 11.82 -25.96
C ALA A 501 11.20 13.05 -25.19
N VAL A 502 10.66 14.24 -25.46
CA VAL A 502 11.00 15.47 -24.71
C VAL A 502 10.70 15.36 -23.21
N LYS A 503 9.72 14.54 -22.80
CA LYS A 503 9.38 14.32 -21.39
C LYS A 503 10.26 13.27 -20.70
N MET A 504 11.05 12.51 -21.45
CA MET A 504 12.00 11.51 -20.92
C MET A 504 13.33 12.13 -20.48
N VAL A 505 13.57 13.39 -20.85
CA VAL A 505 14.76 14.16 -20.49
C VAL A 505 14.37 15.27 -19.51
N GLU A 506 14.57 15.02 -18.22
CA GLU A 506 14.37 16.02 -17.18
C GLU A 506 15.31 17.24 -17.36
N PRO A 507 14.95 18.45 -16.90
CA PRO A 507 15.85 19.61 -16.96
C PRO A 507 17.23 19.35 -16.35
N GLN A 508 17.28 18.58 -15.26
CA GLN A 508 18.50 18.15 -14.57
C GLN A 508 19.37 17.22 -15.43
N HIS A 509 18.79 16.42 -16.33
CA HIS A 509 19.54 15.60 -17.28
C HIS A 509 20.29 16.47 -18.31
N LEU A 510 19.73 17.62 -18.69
CA LEU A 510 20.42 18.57 -19.57
C LEU A 510 21.53 19.32 -18.80
N ASP A 511 21.28 19.72 -17.56
CA ASP A 511 22.24 20.44 -16.72
C ASP A 511 23.57 19.65 -16.53
N GLN A 512 23.48 18.34 -16.32
CA GLN A 512 24.63 17.42 -16.24
C GLN A 512 25.52 17.40 -17.49
N LEU A 513 25.00 17.83 -18.65
CA LEU A 513 25.75 17.89 -19.91
C LEU A 513 26.34 19.27 -20.18
N LEU A 514 25.89 20.30 -19.45
CA LEU A 514 26.34 21.68 -19.59
C LEU A 514 27.47 22.02 -18.60
N HIS A 515 27.63 21.23 -17.53
CA HIS A 515 28.60 21.45 -16.46
C HIS A 515 29.44 20.21 -16.16
N PRO A 516 30.76 20.32 -15.95
CA PRO A 516 31.54 19.28 -15.28
C PRO A 516 30.91 18.91 -13.94
N GLN A 517 30.88 17.61 -13.62
CA GLN A 517 30.30 17.04 -12.40
C GLN A 517 31.41 16.49 -11.50
#